data_AF-A0A6A5GN76-F1
#
_entry.id   AF-A0A6A5GN76-F1
#
_cell.length_a   1.000
_cell.length_b   1.000
_cell.length_c   1.000
_cell.angle_alpha   90.00
_cell.angle_beta   90.00
_cell.angle_gamma   90.00
#
_symmetry.space_group_name_H-M   'P 1'
#
loop_
_entity.id
_entity.type
_entity.pdbx_description
1 polymer ?
#
loop_
_entity_poly.entity_id
_entity_poly.type
_entity_poly.pdbx_seq_one_letter_code
_entity_poly.pdbx_strand_id
1 'polypeptide(L)'
;MNELVWDKELERKASKMTCNRMVTGPDYSVVVLPSERASSGLSSESWANLNGPTQTKIGCFDFHPPCVETNGADNGGVCLIGPKNKINKEDIIFGKPGSACPGETRHDGLCVTQVELVEHEEEVKKPPKSVEAKMDGANDTPWESNSYFGSLYMVFFCAAIMAYSS
;
A
#
# COMPACT_ATOMS: atom_id res chain seq x y z
N MET A 1 10.16 -2.80 -12.30
CA MET A 1 8.98 -3.17 -11.49
C MET A 1 8.54 -1.88 -10.84
N ASN A 2 7.37 -1.39 -11.19
CA ASN A 2 6.84 -0.20 -10.53
C ASN A 2 6.29 -0.58 -9.15
N GLU A 3 6.28 0.39 -8.25
CA GLU A 3 5.46 0.32 -7.04
C GLU A 3 3.97 0.36 -7.41
N LEU A 4 3.15 -0.36 -6.64
CA LEU A 4 1.70 -0.30 -6.73
C LEU A 4 1.17 0.66 -5.69
N VAL A 5 0.53 1.73 -6.15
CA VAL A 5 -0.15 2.70 -5.29
C VAL A 5 -1.64 2.37 -5.22
N TRP A 6 -2.24 2.52 -4.05
CA TRP A 6 -3.67 2.31 -3.89
C TRP A 6 -4.47 3.35 -4.66
N ASP A 7 -5.41 2.92 -5.50
CA ASP A 7 -6.24 3.77 -6.34
C ASP A 7 -7.72 3.61 -5.98
N LYS A 8 -8.31 4.67 -5.42
CA LYS A 8 -9.72 4.70 -5.00
C LYS A 8 -10.70 4.55 -6.15
N GLU A 9 -10.32 4.92 -7.38
CA GLU A 9 -11.19 4.73 -8.54
C GLU A 9 -11.25 3.26 -8.93
N LEU A 10 -10.10 2.57 -8.91
CA LEU A 10 -10.01 1.12 -9.10
C LEU A 10 -10.76 0.38 -7.99
N GLU A 11 -10.62 0.77 -6.73
CA GLU A 11 -11.40 0.21 -5.61
C GLU A 11 -12.91 0.35 -5.84
N ARG A 12 -13.37 1.55 -6.21
CA ARG A 12 -14.79 1.83 -6.52
C ARG A 12 -15.27 1.10 -7.78
N LYS A 13 -14.39 0.81 -8.74
CA LYS A 13 -14.71 -0.06 -9.90
C LYS A 13 -14.81 -1.52 -9.44
N ALA A 14 -13.91 -1.99 -8.58
CA ALA A 14 -13.90 -3.33 -7.99
C ALA A 14 -15.19 -3.58 -7.19
N SER A 15 -15.67 -2.60 -6.42
CA SER A 15 -16.89 -2.69 -5.62
C SER A 15 -18.18 -2.87 -6.43
N LYS A 16 -18.13 -2.68 -7.74
CA LYS A 16 -19.25 -2.88 -8.66
C LYS A 16 -19.19 -4.23 -9.38
N MET A 17 -18.09 -4.96 -9.23
CA MET A 17 -17.97 -6.31 -9.77
C MET A 17 -18.90 -7.25 -9.01
N THR A 18 -19.32 -8.31 -9.70
CA THR A 18 -20.08 -9.39 -9.10
C THR A 18 -19.36 -10.70 -9.34
N CYS A 19 -19.69 -11.73 -8.57
CA CYS A 19 -19.05 -13.05 -8.71
C CYS A 19 -19.04 -13.57 -10.15
N ASN A 20 -20.13 -13.36 -10.87
CA ASN A 20 -20.29 -13.84 -12.24
C ASN A 20 -19.80 -12.84 -13.29
N ARG A 21 -19.29 -11.67 -12.87
CA ARG A 21 -18.90 -10.58 -13.75
C ARG A 21 -17.71 -9.80 -13.18
N MET A 22 -16.57 -10.46 -13.17
CA MET A 22 -15.25 -9.83 -12.93
C MET A 22 -14.58 -9.66 -14.29
N VAL A 23 -14.63 -8.44 -14.84
CA VAL A 23 -14.18 -8.18 -16.22
C VAL A 23 -13.04 -7.17 -16.28
N THR A 24 -12.02 -7.53 -17.04
CA THR A 24 -10.90 -6.66 -17.42
C THR A 24 -11.41 -5.44 -18.20
N GLY A 25 -10.85 -4.26 -17.89
CA GLY A 25 -11.18 -3.00 -18.54
C GLY A 25 -10.18 -2.58 -19.61
N PRO A 26 -10.35 -1.39 -20.20
CA PRO A 26 -9.34 -0.83 -21.12
C PRO A 26 -8.05 -0.42 -20.39
N ASP A 27 -8.15 -0.06 -19.12
CA ASP A 27 -7.11 0.56 -18.28
C ASP A 27 -6.78 -0.25 -17.02
N TYR A 28 -7.28 -1.48 -16.89
CA TYR A 28 -6.99 -2.36 -15.77
C TYR A 28 -7.23 -3.84 -16.11
N SER A 29 -6.44 -4.71 -15.50
CA SER A 29 -6.64 -6.16 -15.43
C SER A 29 -7.36 -6.57 -14.14
N VAL A 30 -7.98 -7.75 -14.16
CA VAL A 30 -8.59 -8.37 -12.98
C VAL A 30 -7.63 -9.33 -12.30
N VAL A 31 -7.62 -9.30 -10.97
CA VAL A 31 -6.98 -10.29 -10.09
C VAL A 31 -8.08 -10.83 -9.19
N VAL A 32 -8.43 -12.11 -9.36
CA VAL A 32 -9.47 -12.76 -8.56
C VAL A 32 -8.82 -13.31 -7.28
N LEU A 33 -9.35 -12.90 -6.13
CA LEU A 33 -8.84 -13.35 -4.83
C LEU A 33 -9.65 -14.58 -4.37
N PRO A 34 -9.01 -15.72 -4.10
CA PRO A 34 -9.68 -16.87 -3.52
C PRO A 34 -10.18 -16.54 -2.11
N SER A 35 -11.25 -17.20 -1.67
CA SER A 35 -11.68 -17.09 -0.28
C SER A 35 -10.67 -17.76 0.65
N GLU A 36 -10.71 -17.43 1.94
CA GLU A 36 -9.89 -18.13 2.95
C GLU A 36 -10.19 -19.64 3.05
N ARG A 37 -11.35 -20.07 2.54
CA ARG A 37 -11.79 -21.49 2.54
C ARG A 37 -11.36 -22.22 1.27
N ALA A 38 -10.96 -21.50 0.23
CA ALA A 38 -10.49 -22.11 -1.00
C ALA A 38 -9.20 -22.89 -0.74
N SER A 39 -9.08 -24.07 -1.34
CA SER A 39 -7.87 -24.89 -1.26
C SER A 39 -6.77 -24.46 -2.24
N SER A 40 -7.08 -23.52 -3.14
CA SER A 40 -6.19 -23.00 -4.18
C SER A 40 -5.83 -21.55 -3.94
N GLY A 41 -4.58 -21.18 -4.22
CA GLY A 41 -4.15 -19.77 -4.26
C GLY A 41 -4.61 -19.03 -5.51
N LEU A 42 -4.02 -17.86 -5.76
CA LEU A 42 -4.29 -17.07 -6.96
C LEU A 42 -4.04 -17.90 -8.24
N SER A 43 -4.88 -17.68 -9.26
CA SER A 43 -4.67 -18.25 -10.58
C SER A 43 -3.38 -17.74 -11.24
N SER A 44 -2.83 -18.47 -12.20
CA SER A 44 -1.63 -18.05 -12.94
C SER A 44 -1.83 -16.70 -13.64
N GLU A 45 -3.03 -16.43 -14.15
CA GLU A 45 -3.41 -15.15 -14.74
C GLU A 45 -3.43 -14.03 -13.69
N SER A 46 -4.05 -14.29 -12.53
CA SER A 46 -4.06 -13.33 -11.42
C SER A 46 -2.64 -13.00 -10.94
N TRP A 47 -1.77 -14.02 -10.85
CA TRP A 47 -0.35 -13.84 -10.54
C TRP A 47 0.38 -13.01 -11.61
N ALA A 48 0.14 -13.28 -12.89
CA ALA A 48 0.76 -12.54 -13.98
C ALA A 48 0.31 -11.07 -14.01
N ASN A 49 -0.97 -10.81 -13.76
CA ASN A 49 -1.52 -9.46 -13.68
C ASN A 49 -0.91 -8.70 -12.49
N LEU A 50 -0.86 -9.31 -11.31
CA LEU A 50 -0.33 -8.69 -10.08
C LEU A 50 1.17 -8.37 -10.18
N ASN A 51 1.96 -9.22 -10.83
CA ASN A 51 3.41 -9.05 -10.97
C ASN A 51 3.82 -8.34 -12.28
N GLY A 52 2.87 -7.72 -12.98
CA GLY A 52 3.16 -6.98 -14.21
C GLY A 52 4.07 -5.78 -13.94
N PRO A 53 5.31 -5.71 -14.48
CA PRO A 53 6.26 -4.65 -14.13
C PRO A 53 5.82 -3.23 -14.46
N THR A 54 4.86 -3.11 -15.38
CA THR A 54 4.29 -1.86 -15.88
C THR A 54 3.04 -1.42 -15.12
N GLN A 55 2.47 -2.26 -14.26
CA GLN A 55 1.36 -1.88 -13.41
C GLN A 55 1.82 -0.92 -12.32
N THR A 56 1.02 0.10 -12.02
CA THR A 56 1.37 1.17 -11.07
C THR A 56 0.30 1.39 -10.00
N LYS A 57 -0.88 0.81 -10.18
CA LYS A 57 -2.06 1.10 -9.36
C LYS A 57 -2.84 -0.15 -9.07
N ILE A 58 -3.40 -0.24 -7.87
CA ILE A 58 -4.26 -1.34 -7.45
C ILE A 58 -5.45 -0.82 -6.63
N GLY A 59 -6.61 -1.45 -6.77
CA GLY A 59 -7.74 -1.23 -5.88
C GLY A 59 -8.58 -2.50 -5.77
N CYS A 60 -8.95 -2.87 -4.54
CA CYS A 60 -9.58 -4.16 -4.24
C CYS A 60 -10.92 -4.02 -3.54
N PHE A 61 -11.74 -5.05 -3.66
CA PHE A 61 -13.01 -5.16 -2.95
C PHE A 61 -13.25 -6.60 -2.50
N ASP A 62 -13.59 -6.76 -1.22
CA ASP A 62 -13.87 -8.05 -0.62
C ASP A 62 -15.35 -8.41 -0.73
N PHE A 63 -15.64 -9.63 -1.15
CA PHE A 63 -16.99 -10.16 -1.18
C PHE A 63 -17.39 -10.67 0.20
N HIS A 64 -18.48 -10.11 0.72
CA HIS A 64 -19.07 -10.50 2.00
C HIS A 64 -20.55 -10.84 1.81
N PRO A 65 -20.94 -12.13 1.85
CA PRO A 65 -20.06 -13.31 2.00
C PRO A 65 -19.19 -13.58 0.75
N PRO A 66 -18.13 -14.41 0.88
CA PRO A 66 -17.45 -14.98 -0.29
C PRO A 66 -18.44 -15.62 -1.25
N CYS A 67 -18.13 -15.58 -2.53
CA CYS A 67 -19.05 -15.98 -3.57
C CYS A 67 -18.53 -17.21 -4.32
N VAL A 68 -19.44 -18.10 -4.69
CA VAL A 68 -19.12 -19.32 -5.43
C VAL A 68 -19.53 -19.17 -6.88
N GLU A 69 -18.57 -19.26 -7.79
CA GLU A 69 -18.81 -19.28 -9.23
C GLU A 69 -19.52 -20.56 -9.67
N THR A 70 -20.08 -20.56 -10.88
CA THR A 70 -20.77 -21.74 -11.46
C THR A 70 -19.86 -22.96 -11.64
N ASN A 71 -18.54 -22.76 -11.70
CA ASN A 71 -17.53 -23.81 -11.77
C ASN A 71 -17.11 -24.35 -10.38
N GLY A 72 -17.68 -23.81 -9.29
CA GLY A 72 -17.36 -24.16 -7.91
C GLY A 72 -16.18 -23.41 -7.30
N ALA A 73 -15.58 -22.43 -7.99
CA ALA A 73 -14.52 -21.60 -7.43
C ALA A 73 -15.09 -20.69 -6.32
N ASP A 74 -14.45 -20.71 -5.15
CA ASP A 74 -14.82 -19.90 -3.99
C ASP A 74 -13.94 -18.65 -3.93
N ASN A 75 -14.52 -17.50 -4.25
CA ASN A 75 -13.84 -16.22 -4.39
C ASN A 75 -14.15 -15.32 -3.20
N GLY A 76 -13.10 -14.83 -2.55
CA GLY A 76 -13.16 -13.91 -1.41
C GLY A 76 -13.22 -12.44 -1.82
N GLY A 77 -12.81 -12.10 -3.04
CA GLY A 77 -12.80 -10.72 -3.50
C GLY A 77 -12.19 -10.54 -4.88
N VAL A 78 -12.02 -9.30 -5.29
CA VAL A 78 -11.41 -8.92 -6.56
C VAL A 78 -10.56 -7.68 -6.41
N CYS A 79 -9.38 -7.69 -7.04
CA CYS A 79 -8.57 -6.51 -7.24
C CYS A 79 -8.54 -6.13 -8.73
N LEU A 80 -8.51 -4.84 -8.99
CA LEU A 80 -8.22 -4.29 -10.31
C LEU A 80 -6.82 -3.69 -10.27
N ILE A 81 -6.02 -3.99 -11.29
CA ILE A 81 -4.63 -3.54 -11.38
C ILE A 81 -4.37 -2.89 -12.74
N GLY A 82 -3.82 -1.67 -12.74
CA GLY A 82 -3.67 -0.85 -13.95
C GLY A 82 -2.29 -0.21 -14.06
N PRO A 83 -1.94 0.35 -15.25
CA PRO A 83 -2.85 0.71 -16.34
C PRO A 83 -3.01 -0.35 -17.44
N LYS A 84 -2.25 -1.45 -17.41
CA LYS A 84 -2.28 -2.46 -18.47
C LYS A 84 -3.40 -3.45 -18.19
N ASN A 85 -4.16 -3.77 -19.23
CA ASN A 85 -5.17 -4.82 -19.20
C ASN A 85 -4.64 -6.20 -19.61
N LYS A 86 -3.36 -6.25 -20.03
CA LYS A 86 -2.61 -7.46 -20.35
C LYS A 86 -1.12 -7.19 -20.24
N ILE A 87 -0.41 -8.11 -19.61
CA ILE A 87 1.06 -8.09 -19.56
C ILE A 87 1.61 -8.88 -20.73
N ASN A 88 2.50 -8.25 -21.49
CA ASN A 88 3.21 -8.87 -22.60
C ASN A 88 4.69 -9.06 -22.24
N LYS A 89 5.40 -9.85 -23.03
CA LYS A 89 6.83 -10.13 -22.76
C LYS A 89 7.68 -8.87 -22.87
N GLU A 90 7.27 -7.94 -23.73
CA GLU A 90 7.92 -6.66 -23.97
C GLU A 90 7.78 -5.71 -22.78
N ASP A 91 6.79 -5.94 -21.91
CA ASP A 91 6.61 -5.20 -20.66
C ASP A 91 7.61 -5.67 -19.57
N ILE A 92 8.39 -6.74 -19.83
CA ILE A 92 9.34 -7.33 -18.89
C ILE A 92 10.77 -7.05 -19.34
N ILE A 93 11.49 -6.28 -18.52
CA ILE A 93 12.91 -5.99 -18.70
C ILE A 93 13.69 -6.72 -17.61
N PHE A 94 14.63 -7.57 -18.02
CA PHE A 94 15.52 -8.27 -17.12
C PHE A 94 16.74 -7.41 -16.79
N GLY A 95 17.12 -7.38 -15.52
CA GLY A 95 18.28 -6.60 -15.07
C GLY A 95 18.29 -6.42 -13.55
N LYS A 96 19.17 -5.54 -13.07
CA LYS A 96 19.20 -5.15 -11.65
C LYS A 96 17.87 -4.45 -11.31
N PRO A 97 17.23 -4.77 -10.16
CA PRO A 97 16.06 -4.03 -9.70
C PRO A 97 16.31 -2.51 -9.72
N GLY A 98 15.35 -1.77 -10.24
CA GLY A 98 15.41 -0.32 -10.30
C GLY A 98 16.29 0.29 -11.42
N SER A 99 17.10 -0.49 -12.14
CA SER A 99 18.04 0.08 -13.14
C SER A 99 17.36 0.58 -14.42
N ALA A 100 16.10 0.20 -14.63
CA ALA A 100 15.29 0.59 -15.78
C ALA A 100 14.13 1.52 -15.40
N CYS A 101 14.15 2.10 -14.20
CA CYS A 101 13.13 3.07 -13.82
C CYS A 101 13.26 4.33 -14.67
N PRO A 102 12.15 4.89 -15.18
CA PRO A 102 12.18 6.14 -15.94
C PRO A 102 12.49 7.37 -15.06
N GLY A 103 12.35 7.24 -13.74
CA GLY A 103 12.61 8.28 -12.76
C GLY A 103 13.30 7.70 -11.52
N GLU A 104 12.81 8.08 -10.35
CA GLU A 104 13.41 7.65 -9.08
C GLU A 104 13.20 6.17 -8.78
N THR A 105 14.19 5.61 -8.09
CA THR A 105 14.23 4.22 -7.66
C THR A 105 14.30 4.19 -6.14
N ARG A 106 13.41 3.43 -5.52
CA ARG A 106 13.41 3.20 -4.07
C ARG A 106 14.55 2.28 -3.64
N HIS A 107 14.85 2.31 -2.36
CA HIS A 107 15.87 1.46 -1.75
C HIS A 107 15.57 -0.05 -1.88
N ASP A 108 14.31 -0.42 -2.06
CA ASP A 108 13.83 -1.80 -2.33
C ASP A 108 13.92 -2.21 -3.82
N GLY A 109 14.34 -1.29 -4.70
CA GLY A 109 14.47 -1.52 -6.14
C GLY A 109 13.19 -1.35 -6.96
N LEU A 110 12.10 -0.85 -6.35
CA LEU A 110 10.88 -0.48 -7.06
C LEU A 110 10.99 0.91 -7.68
N CYS A 111 10.32 1.12 -8.81
CA CYS A 111 10.23 2.43 -9.46
C CYS A 111 9.12 3.26 -8.81
N VAL A 112 9.46 4.49 -8.41
CA VAL A 112 8.50 5.46 -7.88
C VAL A 112 7.56 5.90 -9.01
N THR A 113 6.27 5.89 -8.74
CA THR A 113 5.28 6.40 -9.68
C THR A 113 5.15 7.92 -9.50
N GLN A 114 4.97 8.67 -10.59
CA GLN A 114 4.98 10.15 -10.55
C GLN A 114 3.91 10.76 -9.64
N VAL A 115 2.91 9.99 -9.20
CA VAL A 115 1.87 10.42 -8.26
C VAL A 115 2.49 10.75 -6.89
N GLU A 116 3.46 9.97 -6.41
CA GLU A 116 4.14 10.27 -5.15
C GLU A 116 5.00 11.54 -5.23
N LEU A 117 5.62 11.83 -6.36
CA LEU A 117 6.42 13.06 -6.53
C LEU A 117 5.55 14.32 -6.41
N VAL A 118 4.32 14.27 -6.92
CA VAL A 118 3.37 15.38 -6.82
C VAL A 118 2.85 15.52 -5.37
N GLU A 119 2.52 14.42 -4.71
CA GLU A 119 2.05 14.45 -3.32
C GLU A 119 3.16 14.89 -2.35
N HIS A 120 4.39 14.42 -2.53
CA HIS A 120 5.53 14.79 -1.70
C HIS A 120 5.96 16.24 -1.94
N GLU A 121 5.89 16.75 -3.18
CA GLU A 121 6.05 18.17 -3.44
C GLU A 121 4.92 19.02 -2.84
N GLU A 122 3.67 18.58 -2.89
CA GLU A 122 2.54 19.28 -2.28
C GLU A 122 2.59 19.29 -0.75
N GLU A 123 3.08 18.22 -0.13
CA GLU A 123 3.28 18.15 1.32
C GLU A 123 4.44 19.06 1.75
N VAL A 124 5.55 19.08 1.02
CA VAL A 124 6.69 19.97 1.29
C VAL A 124 6.34 21.44 1.05
N LYS A 125 5.40 21.75 0.16
CA LYS A 125 4.92 23.13 -0.10
C LYS A 125 3.83 23.59 0.88
N LYS A 126 3.27 22.73 1.74
CA LYS A 126 2.28 23.16 2.73
C LYS A 126 2.98 23.93 3.87
N PRO A 127 2.59 25.19 4.14
CA PRO A 127 3.07 25.87 5.34
C PRO A 127 2.60 25.07 6.58
N PRO A 128 3.41 25.03 7.66
CA PRO A 128 2.99 24.40 8.90
C PRO A 128 1.64 24.98 9.31
N LYS A 129 0.65 24.10 9.58
CA LYS A 129 -0.65 24.51 10.10
C LYS A 129 -0.40 25.32 11.38
N SER A 130 -0.57 26.63 11.27
CA SER A 130 -0.63 27.52 12.42
C SER A 130 -1.81 27.07 13.26
N VAL A 131 -1.51 26.55 14.45
CA VAL A 131 -2.51 26.27 15.47
C VAL A 131 -3.08 27.63 15.88
N GLU A 132 -4.32 27.92 15.51
CA GLU A 132 -5.08 29.03 16.08
C GLU A 132 -5.43 28.66 17.53
N ALA A 133 -4.51 28.99 18.43
CA ALA A 133 -4.78 28.99 19.86
C ALA A 133 -5.76 30.13 20.14
N LYS A 134 -7.03 29.78 20.38
CA LYS A 134 -8.00 30.68 20.98
C LYS A 134 -7.63 30.86 22.45
N MET A 135 -7.15 32.05 22.77
CA MET A 135 -6.64 32.45 24.08
C MET A 135 -7.79 33.04 24.90
N ASP A 136 -8.40 32.23 25.76
CA ASP A 136 -9.18 32.71 26.91
C ASP A 136 -8.37 32.39 28.18
N GLY A 137 -7.90 33.43 28.86
CA GLY A 137 -7.01 33.30 30.00
C GLY A 137 -7.73 32.96 31.31
N ALA A 138 -7.17 32.02 32.08
CA ALA A 138 -6.79 32.22 33.47
C ALA A 138 -6.00 31.02 34.04
N ASN A 139 -4.79 31.35 34.52
CA ASN A 139 -3.99 30.74 35.59
C ASN A 139 -3.08 29.52 35.34
N ASP A 140 -1.78 29.88 35.30
CA ASP A 140 -0.65 29.33 36.06
C ASP A 140 0.12 28.06 35.58
N THR A 141 1.29 28.38 34.99
CA THR A 141 2.62 27.75 35.07
C THR A 141 3.06 26.63 34.11
N PRO A 142 4.35 26.63 33.69
CA PRO A 142 4.82 25.97 32.45
C PRO A 142 5.76 24.78 32.71
N TRP A 143 5.77 23.76 31.83
CA TRP A 143 6.98 23.19 31.22
C TRP A 143 6.69 21.90 30.39
N GLU A 144 7.25 21.88 29.19
CA GLU A 144 8.00 20.79 28.53
C GLU A 144 7.40 19.37 28.46
N SER A 145 6.97 18.90 27.28
CA SER A 145 7.75 18.28 26.18
C SER A 145 7.84 16.74 26.26
N ASN A 146 7.40 16.10 25.16
CA ASN A 146 7.87 14.84 24.57
C ASN A 146 8.31 13.70 25.52
N SER A 147 7.42 12.74 25.76
CA SER A 147 7.78 11.45 26.37
C SER A 147 7.21 10.27 25.59
N TYR A 148 7.78 9.96 24.42
CA TYR A 148 7.81 8.57 23.90
C TYR A 148 9.11 8.26 23.12
N PHE A 149 10.18 9.02 23.37
CA PHE A 149 11.55 8.72 22.92
C PHE A 149 12.43 8.46 24.16
N GLY A 150 12.07 7.44 24.95
CA GLY A 150 12.79 7.11 26.19
C GLY A 150 12.74 5.64 26.60
N SER A 151 12.08 4.77 25.81
CA SER A 151 11.88 3.36 26.18
C SER A 151 13.12 2.48 26.01
N LEU A 152 14.27 3.02 25.59
CA LEU A 152 15.52 2.25 25.46
C LEU A 152 16.67 2.68 26.38
N TYR A 153 16.57 3.83 27.06
CA TYR A 153 17.65 4.29 27.97
C TYR A 153 17.43 3.92 29.45
N MET A 154 16.22 3.50 29.85
CA MET A 154 15.94 3.01 31.21
C MET A 154 16.38 1.56 31.47
N VAL A 155 16.80 0.81 30.43
CA VAL A 155 17.33 -0.56 30.60
C VAL A 155 18.81 -0.55 31.01
N PHE A 156 19.57 0.48 30.64
CA PHE A 156 21.01 0.53 30.91
C PHE A 156 21.40 1.13 32.27
N PHE A 157 20.52 1.87 32.95
CA PHE A 157 20.81 2.40 34.29
C PHE A 157 20.48 1.43 35.45
N CYS A 158 19.60 0.43 35.25
CA CYS A 158 19.34 -0.59 36.29
C CYS A 158 20.48 -1.60 36.44
N ALA A 159 21.28 -1.84 35.39
CA ALA A 159 22.44 -2.75 35.46
C ALA A 159 23.67 -2.13 36.15
N ALA A 160 23.76 -0.80 36.24
CA ALA A 160 24.90 -0.11 36.85
C ALA A 160 24.72 0.13 38.38
N ILE A 161 23.50 0.06 38.92
CA ILE A 161 23.25 0.28 40.35
C ILE A 161 23.42 -1.01 41.18
N MET A 162 23.26 -2.20 40.59
CA MET A 162 23.51 -3.47 41.30
C MET A 162 25.01 -3.83 41.43
N ALA A 163 25.92 -2.99 40.94
CA ALA A 163 27.37 -3.18 41.10
C ALA A 163 28.00 -2.26 42.17
N TYR A 164 27.19 -1.47 42.90
CA TYR A 164 27.69 -0.59 43.98
C TYR A 164 26.96 -0.71 45.31
N SER A 165 26.20 -1.79 45.54
CA SER A 165 25.73 -2.15 46.88
C SER A 165 25.69 -3.67 47.07
N SER A 166 26.79 -4.16 47.65
CA SER A 166 27.01 -5.48 48.28
C SER A 166 27.38 -6.67 47.41
#